data_AF-A0A1M4SWR1-F1
#
_entry.id   AF-A0A1M4SWR1-F1
#
_cell.length_a   1.000
_cell.length_b   1.000
_cell.length_c   1.000
_cell.angle_alpha   90.00
_cell.angle_beta   90.00
_cell.angle_gamma   90.00
#
_symmetry.space_group_name_H-M   'P 1'
#
loop_
_entity.id
_entity.type
_entity.pdbx_description
1 polymer ?
#
loop_
_entity_poly.entity_id
_entity_poly.type
_entity_poly.pdbx_seq_one_letter_code
_entity_poly.pdbx_strand_id
1 'polypeptide(L)'
;MDDLDTLFATARTQFPPPGDDLVARVLADAAAQQPGPAIPRRHRSRGAGWLQDLLGGWPALTGVIAAGLAGLWIGAAPPAGVEGLAAELVGTTQTVTFLPETDVTLFEDPTDG
;
A
#
# COMPACT_ATOMS: atom_id res chain seq x y z
N MET A 1 24.01 -7.48 18.55
CA MET A 1 22.96 -8.42 18.07
C MET A 1 22.61 -9.42 19.16
N ASP A 2 23.52 -9.64 20.12
CA ASP A 2 23.41 -10.62 21.22
C ASP A 2 22.41 -10.26 22.34
N ASP A 3 22.04 -8.99 22.49
CA ASP A 3 21.11 -8.56 23.56
C ASP A 3 19.69 -9.13 23.36
N LEU A 4 19.21 -9.15 22.11
CA LEU A 4 17.92 -9.74 21.76
C LEU A 4 17.93 -11.25 21.99
N ASP A 5 19.00 -11.93 21.58
CA ASP A 5 19.15 -13.37 21.77
C ASP A 5 19.17 -13.75 23.26
N THR A 6 19.79 -12.92 24.10
CA THR A 6 19.80 -13.09 25.56
C THR A 6 18.41 -12.91 26.18
N LEU A 7 17.66 -11.88 25.74
CA LEU A 7 16.27 -11.67 26.17
C LEU A 7 15.36 -12.83 25.73
N PHE A 8 15.50 -13.33 24.50
CA PHE A 8 14.74 -14.48 24.02
C PHE A 8 15.11 -15.78 24.74
N ALA A 9 16.39 -15.99 25.08
CA ALA A 9 16.82 -17.14 25.87
C ALA A 9 16.17 -17.15 27.25
N THR A 10 16.14 -15.98 27.91
CA THR A 10 15.48 -15.81 29.22
C THR A 10 13.98 -16.07 29.13
N ALA A 11 13.30 -15.49 28.13
CA ALA A 11 11.86 -15.66 27.94
C ALA A 11 11.44 -17.12 27.71
N ARG A 12 12.26 -17.92 26.99
CA ARG A 12 11.98 -19.36 26.79
C ARG A 12 12.01 -20.16 28.09
N THR A 13 12.85 -19.77 29.04
CA THR A 13 12.94 -20.46 30.34
C THR A 13 11.81 -20.10 31.30
N GLN A 14 11.13 -18.98 31.08
CA GLN A 14 10.08 -18.44 31.96
C GLN A 14 8.66 -18.70 31.45
N PHE A 15 8.46 -19.78 30.68
CA PHE A 15 7.15 -20.12 30.15
C PHE A 15 6.53 -21.31 30.90
N PRO A 16 5.61 -21.09 31.85
CA PRO A 16 4.85 -22.20 32.42
C PRO A 16 4.02 -22.86 31.32
N PRO A 17 3.82 -24.20 31.38
CA PRO A 17 3.00 -24.88 30.38
C PRO A 17 1.58 -24.28 30.39
N PRO A 18 0.97 -24.07 29.20
CA PRO A 18 -0.40 -23.59 29.11
C PRO A 18 -1.34 -24.61 29.77
N GLY A 19 -2.39 -24.13 30.43
CA GLY A 19 -3.38 -25.01 31.07
C GLY A 19 -4.13 -25.86 30.04
N ASP A 20 -4.49 -27.09 30.43
CA ASP A 20 -5.11 -28.07 29.53
C ASP A 20 -6.41 -27.57 28.88
N ASP A 21 -7.22 -26.77 29.58
CA ASP A 21 -8.43 -26.15 29.03
C ASP A 21 -8.13 -25.17 27.88
N LEU A 22 -7.06 -24.36 28.02
CA LEU A 22 -6.63 -23.45 26.95
C LEU A 22 -6.16 -24.25 25.74
N VAL A 23 -5.36 -25.30 25.95
CA VAL A 23 -4.87 -26.17 24.88
C VAL A 23 -6.03 -26.84 24.16
N ALA A 24 -7.00 -27.38 24.90
CA ALA A 24 -8.19 -28.01 24.33
C ALA A 24 -9.00 -27.04 23.47
N ARG A 25 -9.20 -25.79 23.93
CA ARG A 25 -9.90 -24.75 23.16
C ARG A 25 -9.14 -24.35 21.90
N VAL A 26 -7.83 -24.14 21.99
CA VAL A 26 -6.99 -23.81 20.83
C VAL A 26 -7.02 -24.93 19.79
N LEU A 27 -6.95 -26.20 20.22
CA LEU A 27 -7.03 -27.35 19.32
C LEU A 27 -8.40 -27.47 18.66
N ALA A 28 -9.49 -27.23 19.41
CA ALA A 28 -10.84 -27.23 18.87
C ALA A 28 -11.04 -26.11 17.84
N ASP A 29 -10.53 -24.91 18.14
CA ASP A 29 -10.60 -23.75 17.24
C ASP A 29 -9.75 -23.96 15.97
N ALA A 30 -8.55 -24.51 16.13
CA ALA A 30 -7.69 -24.87 15.00
C ALA A 30 -8.36 -25.94 14.11
N ALA A 31 -8.97 -26.97 14.70
CA ALA A 31 -9.69 -28.00 13.96
C ALA A 31 -10.89 -27.42 13.20
N ALA A 32 -11.58 -26.42 13.75
CA ALA A 32 -12.67 -25.73 13.08
C ALA A 32 -12.20 -24.85 11.89
N GLN A 33 -10.98 -24.33 11.97
CA GLN A 33 -10.36 -23.49 10.94
C GLN A 33 -9.53 -24.29 9.92
N GLN A 34 -9.29 -25.58 10.16
CA GLN A 34 -8.59 -26.42 9.20
C GLN A 34 -9.39 -26.45 7.89
N PRO A 35 -8.79 -26.00 6.77
CA PRO A 35 -9.47 -26.08 5.50
C PRO A 35 -9.76 -27.55 5.21
N GLY A 36 -11.04 -27.87 5.00
CA GLY A 36 -11.43 -29.19 4.54
C GLY A 36 -10.73 -29.53 3.22
N PRO A 37 -10.66 -30.81 2.83
CA PRO A 37 -10.09 -31.21 1.55
C PRO A 37 -10.73 -30.36 0.46
N ALA A 38 -9.89 -29.58 -0.24
CA ALA A 38 -10.33 -28.69 -1.30
C ALA A 38 -10.88 -29.55 -2.42
N ILE A 39 -12.19 -29.80 -2.39
CA ILE A 39 -12.90 -30.32 -3.55
C ILE A 39 -12.78 -29.19 -4.58
N PRO A 40 -12.11 -29.40 -5.72
CA PRO A 40 -12.05 -28.38 -6.76
C PRO A 40 -13.48 -28.12 -7.19
N ARG A 41 -14.07 -27.03 -6.68
CA ARG A 41 -15.37 -26.56 -7.14
C ARG A 41 -15.10 -26.13 -8.57
N ARG A 42 -15.62 -26.89 -9.54
CA ARG A 42 -15.57 -26.53 -10.95
C ARG A 42 -16.25 -25.17 -11.10
N HIS A 43 -15.45 -24.11 -11.06
CA HIS A 43 -15.96 -22.76 -10.98
C HIS A 43 -16.61 -22.43 -12.33
N ARG A 44 -17.94 -22.41 -12.35
CA ARG A 44 -18.69 -21.82 -13.48
C ARG A 44 -18.79 -20.32 -13.22
N SER A 45 -17.68 -19.59 -13.13
CA SER A 45 -17.79 -18.13 -13.11
C SER A 45 -18.04 -17.63 -14.53
N ARG A 46 -19.33 -17.44 -14.85
CA ARG A 46 -19.71 -16.42 -15.82
C ARG A 46 -19.81 -15.09 -15.06
N GLY A 47 -18.68 -14.40 -14.85
CA GLY A 47 -18.63 -13.11 -14.15
C GLY A 47 -17.30 -12.81 -13.44
N ALA A 48 -17.18 -11.64 -12.80
CA ALA A 48 -15.96 -11.11 -12.16
C ALA A 48 -15.41 -11.95 -10.97
N GLY A 49 -16.09 -13.03 -10.59
CA GLY A 49 -15.66 -13.95 -9.53
C GLY A 49 -14.32 -14.64 -9.81
N TRP A 50 -13.89 -14.73 -11.08
CA TRP A 50 -12.54 -15.26 -11.42
C TRP A 50 -11.42 -14.44 -10.76
N LEU A 51 -11.60 -13.11 -10.64
CA LEU A 51 -10.59 -12.24 -10.06
C LEU A 51 -10.46 -12.43 -8.54
N GLN A 52 -11.56 -12.80 -7.87
CA GLN A 52 -11.56 -13.13 -6.45
C GLN A 52 -10.87 -14.47 -6.17
N ASP A 53 -11.04 -15.45 -7.06
CA ASP A 53 -10.35 -16.74 -6.97
C ASP A 53 -8.84 -16.61 -7.22
N LEU A 54 -8.42 -15.74 -8.14
CA LEU A 54 -7.01 -15.49 -8.43
C LEU A 54 -6.31 -14.69 -7.32
N LEU A 55 -7.00 -13.72 -6.73
CA LEU A 55 -6.42 -12.81 -5.74
C LEU A 55 -6.54 -13.31 -4.29
N GLY A 56 -7.26 -14.41 -4.03
CA GLY A 56 -7.39 -14.97 -2.68
C GLY A 56 -8.45 -14.28 -1.81
N GLY A 57 -9.44 -13.64 -2.44
CA GLY A 57 -10.59 -13.05 -1.76
C GLY A 57 -10.40 -11.60 -1.28
N TRP A 58 -11.17 -11.21 -0.26
CA TRP A 58 -11.25 -9.84 0.24
C TRP A 58 -9.92 -9.21 0.74
N PRO A 59 -8.93 -9.96 1.28
CA PRO A 59 -7.68 -9.35 1.76
C PRO A 59 -6.89 -8.68 0.63
N ALA A 60 -6.86 -9.29 -0.56
CA ALA A 60 -6.15 -8.70 -1.69
C ALA A 60 -6.80 -7.39 -2.17
N LEU A 61 -8.13 -7.28 -2.08
CA LEU A 61 -8.82 -6.02 -2.39
C LEU A 61 -8.41 -4.91 -1.42
N THR A 62 -8.29 -5.21 -0.12
CA THR A 62 -7.80 -4.23 0.87
C THR A 62 -6.36 -3.81 0.62
N GLY A 63 -5.50 -4.74 0.17
CA GLY A 63 -4.11 -4.44 -0.19
C GLY A 63 -4.01 -3.46 -1.36
N VAL A 64 -4.83 -3.64 -2.41
CA VAL A 64 -4.86 -2.73 -3.57
C VAL A 64 -5.36 -1.35 -3.17
N ILE A 65 -6.42 -1.26 -2.35
CA ILE A 65 -6.93 0.02 -1.84
C ILE A 65 -5.87 0.72 -0.98
N ALA A 66 -5.23 -0.02 -0.07
CA ALA A 66 -4.16 0.51 0.78
C ALA A 66 -2.95 0.98 -0.05
N ALA A 67 -2.53 0.23 -1.06
CA ALA A 67 -1.45 0.61 -1.97
C ALA A 67 -1.80 1.87 -2.77
N GLY A 68 -3.05 2.01 -3.22
CA GLY A 68 -3.54 3.22 -3.89
C GLY A 68 -3.51 4.45 -2.99
N LEU A 69 -3.98 4.33 -1.74
CA LEU A 69 -3.92 5.41 -0.75
C LEU A 69 -2.47 5.78 -0.39
N ALA A 70 -1.59 4.79 -0.24
CA ALA A 70 -0.17 5.02 -0.01
C ALA A 70 0.48 5.75 -1.19
N GLY A 71 0.17 5.35 -2.43
CA GLY A 71 0.63 6.06 -3.63
C GLY A 71 0.14 7.50 -3.70
N LEU A 72 -1.14 7.75 -3.37
CA LEU A 72 -1.71 9.09 -3.31
C LEU A 72 -1.02 9.97 -2.25
N TRP A 73 -0.77 9.40 -1.07
CA TRP A 73 -0.06 10.08 0.02
C TRP A 73 1.36 10.49 -0.41
N ILE A 74 2.10 9.56 -1.02
CA ILE A 74 3.47 9.79 -1.52
C ILE A 74 3.46 10.84 -2.64
N GLY A 75 2.48 10.82 -3.54
CA GLY A 75 2.37 11.80 -4.62
C GLY A 75 2.01 13.21 -4.16
N ALA A 76 1.23 13.36 -3.08
CA ALA A 76 0.81 14.66 -2.55
C ALA A 76 1.94 15.41 -1.82
N ALA A 77 2.84 14.67 -1.16
CA ALA A 77 4.00 15.22 -0.47
C ALA A 77 5.25 14.38 -0.80
N PRO A 78 5.82 14.55 -2.00
CA PRO A 78 6.96 13.75 -2.42
C PRO A 78 8.14 14.00 -1.47
N PRO A 79 8.75 12.95 -0.90
CA PRO A 79 9.99 13.08 -0.15
C PRO A 79 11.11 13.61 -1.05
N ALA A 80 12.05 14.39 -0.50
CA ALA A 80 13.14 15.02 -1.28
C ALA A 80 13.94 14.06 -2.18
N GLY A 81 14.03 12.78 -1.81
CA GLY A 81 14.67 11.75 -2.65
C GLY A 81 13.90 11.39 -3.93
N VAL A 82 12.58 11.54 -3.93
CA VAL A 82 11.69 11.23 -5.07
C VAL A 82 11.69 12.40 -6.07
N GLU A 83 11.75 13.63 -5.57
CA GLU A 83 11.88 14.84 -6.42
C GLU A 83 13.18 14.81 -7.22
N GLY A 84 14.30 14.42 -6.59
CA GLY A 84 15.59 14.28 -7.27
C GLY A 84 15.57 13.22 -8.39
N LEU A 85 15.01 12.04 -8.11
CA LEU A 85 14.86 10.97 -9.12
C LEU A 85 13.92 11.37 -10.26
N ALA A 86 12.82 12.07 -9.95
CA ALA A 86 11.89 12.57 -10.96
C ALA A 86 12.55 13.63 -11.86
N ALA A 87 13.33 14.54 -11.27
CA ALA A 87 14.10 15.54 -12.01
C ALA A 87 15.15 14.91 -12.93
N GLU A 88 15.79 13.81 -12.52
CA GLU A 88 16.77 13.06 -13.31
C GLU A 88 16.12 12.26 -14.45
N LEU A 89 14.99 11.60 -14.20
CA LEU A 89 14.34 10.72 -15.18
C LEU A 89 13.42 11.44 -16.17
N VAL A 90 12.70 12.46 -15.70
CA VAL A 90 11.64 13.15 -16.47
C VAL A 90 12.09 14.56 -16.89
N GLY A 91 13.11 15.11 -16.23
CA GLY A 91 13.56 16.48 -16.43
C GLY A 91 12.83 17.46 -15.51
N THR A 92 13.42 18.64 -15.32
CA THR A 92 12.82 19.70 -14.51
C THR A 92 11.80 20.48 -15.32
N THR A 93 10.58 20.62 -14.80
CA THR A 93 9.58 21.53 -15.40
C THR A 93 10.01 22.97 -15.14
N GLN A 94 10.32 23.71 -16.22
CA GLN A 94 10.50 25.16 -16.15
C GLN A 94 9.27 25.82 -16.77
N THR A 95 8.55 26.61 -15.98
CA THR A 95 7.51 27.50 -16.49
C THR A 95 8.19 28.67 -17.18
N VAL A 96 8.16 28.69 -18.51
CA VAL A 96 8.59 29.85 -19.31
C VAL A 96 7.36 30.70 -19.56
N THR A 97 7.34 31.90 -19.00
CA THR A 97 6.30 32.89 -19.28
C THR A 97 6.59 33.50 -20.65
N PHE A 98 5.75 33.17 -21.64
CA PHE A 98 5.92 33.62 -23.03
C PHE A 98 5.40 35.03 -23.30
N LEU A 99 4.63 35.62 -22.38
CA LEU A 99 4.09 36.97 -22.50
C LEU A 99 4.55 37.78 -21.27
N PRO A 100 5.70 38.46 -21.33
CA PRO A 100 6.03 39.41 -20.28
C PRO A 100 5.01 40.55 -20.33
N GLU A 101 4.52 40.99 -19.16
CA GLU A 101 3.55 42.09 -18.98
C GLU A 101 3.89 43.35 -19.80
N THR A 102 5.14 43.51 -20.21
CA THR A 102 5.62 44.61 -21.06
C THR A 102 5.03 44.66 -22.46
N ASP A 103 4.58 43.54 -23.04
CA ASP A 103 3.98 43.56 -24.39
C ASP A 103 2.51 44.04 -24.36
N VAL A 104 1.79 43.83 -23.26
CA VAL A 104 0.38 44.27 -23.11
C VAL A 104 0.27 45.80 -23.11
N THR A 105 1.27 46.50 -22.56
CA THR A 105 1.30 47.97 -22.54
C THR A 105 1.69 48.63 -23.87
N LEU A 106 2.16 47.85 -24.86
CA LEU A 106 2.58 48.38 -26.17
C LEU A 106 1.42 48.45 -27.19
N PHE A 107 0.28 47.81 -26.89
CA PHE A 107 -0.94 47.86 -27.71
C PHE A 107 -1.99 48.88 -27.20
N GLU A 108 -1.75 49.51 -26.06
CA GLU A 108 -2.55 50.62 -25.58
C GLU A 108 -2.00 51.91 -26.18
N ASP A 109 -2.39 52.19 -27.42
CA ASP A 109 -2.20 53.49 -28.06
C ASP A 109 -3.05 54.53 -27.29
N PRO A 110 -2.47 55.52 -26.60
CA PRO A 110 -3.20 56.57 -25.91
C PRO A 110 -3.73 57.64 -26.89
N THR A 111 -4.19 57.23 -28.07
CA THR A 111 -4.74 58.12 -29.10
C THR A 111 -6.24 57.90 -29.26
N ASP A 112 -7.00 58.20 -28.21
CA ASP A 112 -8.39 58.64 -28.33
C ASP A 112 -8.56 59.88 -27.43
N GLY A 113 -8.20 61.03 -28.00
CA GLY A 113 -8.56 62.37 -27.54
C GLY A 113 -9.54 63.01 -28.52
#